data_AF-A0A5C7GZE5-F1
#
_entry.id   AF-A0A5C7GZE5-F1
#
_cell.length_a   1.000
_cell.length_b   1.000
_cell.length_c   1.000
_cell.angle_alpha   90.00
_cell.angle_beta   90.00
_cell.angle_gamma   90.00
#
_symmetry.space_group_name_H-M   'P 1'
#
loop_
_entity.id
_entity.type
_entity.pdbx_description
1 polymer ?
#
loop_
_entity_poly.entity_id
_entity_poly.type
_entity_poly.pdbx_seq_one_letter_code
_entity_poly.pdbx_strand_id
1 'polypeptide(L)'
;MGTEVVKVDEISFPPQITTTTNKPLNLLGHAPVEKFLRVVVIKEIKGSQYGVQLENSVRDRLAAEDKYEEEEEEALEKVVEFFQSKYFKKDSVITFHFPATSATAEIAFSTEGKDDSKIKVENANVVEMIKKWYLGGTRGVSPTTITSIANTLSAELSNEMK
;
A
#
# COMPACT_ATOMS: atom_id res chain seq x y z
N MET A 1 23.83 -4.37 26.51
CA MET A 1 23.41 -3.01 26.94
C MET A 1 22.29 -2.60 26.00
N GLY A 2 21.03 -2.88 26.35
CA GLY A 2 20.14 -1.92 26.99
C GLY A 2 18.99 -1.61 26.02
N THR A 3 18.04 -2.54 25.87
CA THR A 3 16.87 -2.36 25.00
C THR A 3 15.82 -1.54 25.74
N GLU A 4 15.67 -0.28 25.36
CA GLU A 4 14.69 0.64 25.91
C GLU A 4 13.31 0.35 25.31
N VAL A 5 12.35 0.03 26.18
CA VAL A 5 10.96 -0.29 25.82
C VAL A 5 10.18 1.02 25.80
N VAL A 6 9.78 1.48 24.61
CA VAL A 6 8.93 2.68 24.47
C VAL A 6 7.49 2.31 24.84
N LYS A 7 6.96 2.91 25.91
CA LYS A 7 5.56 2.77 26.33
C LYS A 7 4.76 3.99 25.88
N VAL A 8 3.66 3.77 25.17
CA VAL A 8 2.60 4.77 24.96
C VAL A 8 1.27 4.09 25.23
N ASP A 9 0.51 4.61 26.20
CA ASP A 9 -0.88 4.25 26.56
C ASP A 9 -1.21 2.76 26.77
N GLU A 10 -0.49 2.09 27.69
CA GLU A 10 -0.82 0.75 28.25
C GLU A 10 -0.97 -0.44 27.28
N ILE A 11 -0.81 -0.24 25.97
CA ILE A 11 -0.78 -1.31 24.97
C ILE A 11 0.69 -1.67 24.71
N SER A 12 1.05 -2.93 24.98
CA SER A 12 2.40 -3.44 24.71
C SER A 12 2.58 -3.60 23.20
N PHE A 13 3.35 -2.71 22.58
CA PHE A 13 3.75 -2.85 21.19
C PHE A 13 4.92 -3.84 21.10
N PRO A 14 4.85 -4.86 20.21
CA PRO A 14 5.96 -5.78 20.02
C PRO A 14 7.19 -5.03 19.47
N PRO A 15 8.41 -5.47 19.82
CA PRO A 15 9.64 -4.82 19.39
C PRO A 15 9.72 -4.77 17.87
N GLN A 16 9.94 -3.56 17.33
CA GLN A 16 10.25 -3.35 15.91
C GLN A 16 11.54 -4.12 15.59
N ILE A 17 11.42 -5.18 14.79
CA ILE A 17 12.57 -5.97 14.34
C ILE A 17 13.30 -5.16 13.27
N THR A 18 14.41 -4.54 13.64
CA THR A 18 15.34 -3.88 12.72
C THR A 18 16.30 -4.90 12.11
N THR A 19 15.84 -5.69 11.13
CA THR A 19 16.77 -6.53 10.35
C THR A 19 17.20 -5.81 9.08
N THR A 20 18.45 -5.35 9.11
CA THR A 20 19.23 -4.82 7.99
C THR A 20 19.47 -5.89 6.93
N THR A 21 18.53 -6.14 6.01
CA THR A 21 18.78 -6.63 4.62
C THR A 21 17.52 -6.41 3.76
N ASN A 22 17.16 -5.15 3.51
CA ASN A 22 15.89 -4.77 2.83
C ASN A 22 15.98 -4.69 1.28
N LYS A 23 16.99 -5.31 0.66
CA LYS A 23 17.16 -5.30 -0.81
C LYS A 23 16.08 -6.06 -1.62
N PRO A 24 15.52 -7.22 -1.18
CA PRO A 24 14.64 -7.99 -2.06
C PRO A 24 13.22 -7.40 -2.20
N LEU A 25 12.69 -6.75 -1.16
CA LEU A 25 11.32 -6.22 -1.19
C LEU A 25 11.18 -4.97 -2.06
N ASN A 26 12.21 -4.13 -2.10
CA ASN A 26 12.23 -2.97 -3.01
C ASN A 26 12.25 -3.43 -4.49
N LEU A 27 12.88 -4.58 -4.76
CA LEU A 27 12.89 -5.23 -6.08
C LEU A 27 11.49 -5.72 -6.48
N LEU A 28 10.67 -6.17 -5.54
CA LEU A 28 9.28 -6.59 -5.79
C LEU A 28 8.40 -5.42 -6.26
N GLY A 29 8.69 -4.22 -5.75
CA GLY A 29 8.11 -2.95 -6.19
C GLY A 29 8.40 -2.63 -7.67
N HIS A 30 9.55 -3.05 -8.20
CA HIS A 30 9.94 -2.79 -9.59
C HIS A 30 9.85 -3.98 -10.53
N ALA A 31 9.65 -5.20 -10.03
CA ALA A 31 9.57 -6.39 -10.88
C ALA A 31 8.48 -6.22 -11.97
N PRO A 32 8.68 -6.69 -13.21
CA PRO A 32 7.69 -6.61 -14.30
C PRO A 32 6.66 -7.75 -14.20
N VAL A 33 6.12 -7.96 -13.00
CA VAL A 33 5.04 -8.95 -12.75
C VAL A 33 3.74 -8.22 -12.45
N GLU A 34 2.61 -8.88 -12.67
CA GLU A 34 1.31 -8.35 -12.25
C GLU A 34 1.20 -8.40 -10.73
N LYS A 35 0.65 -7.36 -10.09
CA LYS A 35 0.41 -7.37 -8.64
C LYS A 35 -1.06 -7.13 -8.38
N PHE A 36 -1.57 -7.86 -7.42
CA PHE A 36 -2.92 -7.71 -6.93
C PHE A 36 -2.89 -7.58 -5.41
N LEU A 37 -3.38 -6.46 -4.90
CA LEU A 37 -3.50 -6.21 -3.46
C LEU A 37 -4.98 -6.14 -3.11
N ARG A 38 -5.40 -6.99 -2.17
CA ARG A 38 -6.77 -6.98 -1.64
C ARG A 38 -6.76 -6.55 -0.18
N VAL A 39 -7.35 -5.40 0.10
CA VAL A 39 -7.46 -4.79 1.42
C VAL A 39 -8.90 -4.96 1.90
N VAL A 40 -9.08 -5.72 2.96
CA VAL A 40 -10.41 -5.93 3.58
C VAL A 40 -10.54 -5.02 4.79
N VAL A 41 -11.64 -4.30 4.86
CA VAL A 41 -11.94 -3.34 5.92
C VAL A 41 -12.44 -4.10 7.15
N ILE A 42 -11.59 -4.19 8.17
CA ILE A 42 -11.93 -4.83 9.45
C ILE A 42 -12.72 -3.86 10.36
N LYS A 43 -12.35 -2.57 10.33
CA LYS A 43 -12.95 -1.51 11.14
C LYS A 43 -13.57 -0.46 10.23
N GLU A 44 -14.81 -0.09 10.52
CA GLU A 44 -15.52 0.91 9.72
C GLU A 44 -14.83 2.27 9.79
N ILE A 45 -14.54 2.83 8.63
CA ILE A 45 -13.90 4.14 8.50
C ILE A 45 -14.55 4.93 7.36
N LYS A 46 -14.43 6.24 7.42
CA LYS A 46 -14.79 7.07 6.26
C LYS A 46 -13.72 6.87 5.20
N GLY A 47 -14.11 6.74 3.93
CA GLY A 47 -13.12 6.62 2.86
C GLY A 47 -12.25 7.87 2.74
N SER A 48 -12.69 9.02 3.25
CA SER A 48 -11.85 10.21 3.43
C SER A 48 -10.65 10.00 4.37
N GLN A 49 -10.80 9.21 5.44
CA GLN A 49 -9.68 8.90 6.33
C GLN A 49 -8.62 8.07 5.62
N TYR A 50 -9.06 7.10 4.81
CA TYR A 50 -8.16 6.28 4.00
C TYR A 50 -7.52 7.09 2.87
N GLY A 51 -8.32 7.90 2.16
CA GLY A 51 -7.87 8.79 1.10
C GLY A 51 -6.77 9.74 1.56
N VAL A 52 -6.96 10.43 2.69
CA VAL A 52 -5.96 11.35 3.26
C VAL A 52 -4.66 10.62 3.66
N GLN A 53 -4.73 9.39 4.18
CA GLN A 53 -3.52 8.62 4.50
C GLN A 53 -2.74 8.23 3.24
N LEU A 54 -3.45 7.82 2.19
CA LEU A 54 -2.86 7.52 0.89
C LEU A 54 -2.26 8.79 0.28
N GLU A 55 -3.01 9.89 0.28
CA GLU A 55 -2.60 11.20 -0.21
C GLU A 55 -1.31 11.66 0.43
N ASN A 56 -1.27 11.76 1.76
CA ASN A 56 -0.09 12.21 2.49
C ASN A 56 1.11 11.31 2.19
N SER A 57 0.91 9.99 2.18
CA SER A 57 2.01 9.05 1.93
C SER A 57 2.55 9.14 0.51
N VAL A 58 1.68 9.33 -0.48
CA VAL A 58 2.06 9.45 -1.90
C VAL A 58 2.70 10.82 -2.14
N ARG A 59 2.08 11.90 -1.66
CA ARG A 59 2.57 13.28 -1.77
C ARG A 59 3.94 13.44 -1.13
N ASP A 60 4.13 12.97 0.11
CA ASP A 60 5.42 13.03 0.80
C ASP A 60 6.53 12.30 0.02
N ARG A 61 6.18 11.21 -0.68
CA ARG A 61 7.14 10.45 -1.49
C ARG A 61 7.43 11.10 -2.84
N LEU A 62 6.40 11.62 -3.52
CA LEU A 62 6.55 12.34 -4.78
C LEU A 62 7.36 13.63 -4.58
N ALA A 63 7.06 14.39 -3.53
CA ALA A 63 7.79 15.59 -3.17
C ALA A 63 9.24 15.28 -2.77
N ALA A 64 9.49 14.17 -2.07
CA ALA A 64 10.85 13.74 -1.75
C ALA A 64 11.65 13.27 -2.97
N GLU A 65 10.98 12.81 -4.05
CA GLU A 65 11.61 12.45 -5.32
C GLU A 65 11.66 13.62 -6.32
N ASP A 66 11.17 14.82 -5.95
CA ASP A 66 11.05 16.01 -6.82
C ASP A 66 10.24 15.72 -8.10
N LYS A 67 9.14 14.96 -7.95
CA LYS A 67 8.23 14.51 -9.01
C LYS A 67 6.76 14.82 -8.72
N TYR A 68 6.50 15.84 -7.92
CA TYR A 68 5.13 16.26 -7.59
C TYR A 68 4.76 17.47 -8.44
N GLU A 69 4.33 17.20 -9.68
CA GLU A 69 3.85 18.23 -10.63
C GLU A 69 2.31 18.25 -10.66
N GLU A 70 1.74 19.13 -11.48
CA GLU A 70 0.28 19.27 -11.65
C GLU A 70 -0.38 17.95 -12.11
N GLU A 71 0.28 17.17 -12.98
CA GLU A 71 -0.27 15.89 -13.47
C GLU A 71 -0.41 14.84 -12.36
N GLU A 72 0.59 14.75 -11.46
CA GLU A 72 0.53 13.86 -10.30
C GLU A 72 -0.49 14.33 -9.28
N GLU A 73 -0.57 15.63 -9.05
CA GLU A 73 -1.54 16.24 -8.12
C GLU A 73 -2.97 15.94 -8.59
N GLU A 74 -3.30 16.16 -9.87
CA GLU A 74 -4.61 15.84 -10.43
C GLU A 74 -4.93 14.33 -10.33
N ALA A 75 -3.95 13.47 -10.62
CA ALA A 75 -4.14 12.03 -10.54
C ALA A 75 -4.35 11.56 -9.10
N LEU A 76 -3.61 12.13 -8.14
CA LEU A 76 -3.76 11.85 -6.72
C LEU A 76 -5.10 12.34 -6.19
N GLU A 77 -5.51 13.55 -6.56
CA GLU A 77 -6.80 14.13 -6.17
C GLU A 77 -7.96 13.25 -6.64
N LYS A 78 -7.96 12.77 -7.89
CA LYS A 78 -8.97 11.82 -8.39
C LYS A 78 -9.06 10.54 -7.55
N VAL A 79 -7.92 10.00 -7.11
CA VAL A 79 -7.89 8.82 -6.22
C VAL A 79 -8.46 9.15 -4.85
N VAL A 80 -8.10 10.31 -4.30
CA VAL A 80 -8.58 10.77 -3.00
C VAL A 80 -10.08 11.04 -3.03
N GLU A 81 -10.59 11.77 -4.02
CA GLU A 81 -12.02 12.01 -4.23
C GLU A 81 -12.80 10.70 -4.39
N PHE A 82 -12.24 9.74 -5.15
CA PHE A 82 -12.81 8.41 -5.28
C PHE A 82 -13.00 7.75 -3.91
N PHE A 83 -12.03 7.83 -3.01
CA PHE A 83 -12.18 7.29 -1.67
C PHE A 83 -13.03 8.17 -0.75
N GLN A 84 -12.94 9.50 -0.83
CA GLN A 84 -13.73 10.44 -0.02
C GLN A 84 -15.24 10.26 -0.24
N SER A 85 -15.65 9.96 -1.46
CA SER A 85 -17.05 9.68 -1.82
C SER A 85 -17.56 8.34 -1.29
N LYS A 86 -16.70 7.49 -0.72
CA LYS A 86 -17.03 6.13 -0.27
C LYS A 86 -17.05 6.03 1.25
N TYR A 87 -17.86 5.09 1.72
CA TYR A 87 -17.94 4.73 3.13
C TYR A 87 -17.51 3.29 3.28
N PHE A 88 -16.45 3.06 4.05
CA PHE A 88 -15.85 1.74 4.20
C PHE A 88 -16.53 1.06 5.39
N LYS A 89 -17.58 0.31 5.08
CA LYS A 89 -18.23 -0.57 6.05
C LYS A 89 -17.33 -1.73 6.39
N LYS A 90 -17.64 -2.40 7.50
CA LYS A 90 -17.05 -3.70 7.82
C LYS A 90 -17.25 -4.65 6.63
N ASP A 91 -16.24 -5.43 6.32
CA ASP A 91 -16.22 -6.38 5.20
C ASP A 91 -16.19 -5.73 3.79
N SER A 92 -16.03 -4.41 3.71
CA SER A 92 -15.73 -3.76 2.42
C SER A 92 -14.35 -4.19 1.91
N VAL A 93 -14.23 -4.33 0.60
CA VAL A 93 -13.01 -4.81 -0.06
C VAL A 93 -12.51 -3.76 -1.03
N ILE A 94 -11.27 -3.34 -0.84
CA ILE A 94 -10.53 -2.50 -1.78
C ILE A 94 -9.56 -3.41 -2.52
N THR A 95 -9.58 -3.33 -3.83
CA THR A 95 -8.74 -4.12 -4.72
C THR A 95 -7.86 -3.16 -5.50
N PHE A 96 -6.56 -3.35 -5.44
CA PHE A 96 -5.60 -2.66 -6.29
C PHE A 96 -4.98 -3.67 -7.24
N HIS A 97 -5.18 -3.43 -8.53
CA HIS A 97 -4.61 -4.22 -9.61
C HIS A 97 -3.56 -3.38 -10.35
N PHE A 98 -2.34 -3.91 -10.42
CA PHE A 98 -1.20 -3.31 -11.08
C PHE A 98 -0.75 -4.24 -12.21
N PRO A 99 -1.11 -3.94 -13.47
CA PRO A 99 -0.70 -4.73 -14.61
C PRO A 99 0.81 -4.74 -14.77
N ALA A 100 1.38 -5.84 -15.27
CA ALA A 100 2.82 -5.94 -15.56
C ALA A 100 3.25 -5.07 -16.74
N THR A 101 2.34 -4.89 -17.71
CA THR A 101 2.59 -4.31 -19.03
C THR A 101 2.25 -2.83 -19.12
N SER A 102 1.59 -2.26 -18.11
CA SER A 102 1.20 -0.86 -18.10
C SER A 102 1.51 -0.23 -16.73
N ALA A 103 1.99 1.02 -16.75
CA ALA A 103 2.24 1.80 -15.54
C ALA A 103 0.95 2.42 -14.98
N THR A 104 -0.14 1.65 -15.01
CA THR A 104 -1.48 2.07 -14.58
C THR A 104 -1.89 1.29 -13.33
N ALA A 105 -2.75 1.85 -12.48
CA ALA A 105 -3.39 1.11 -11.40
C ALA A 105 -4.90 1.11 -11.58
N GLU A 106 -5.51 -0.05 -11.44
CA GLU A 106 -6.95 -0.19 -11.34
C GLU A 106 -7.32 -0.38 -9.87
N ILE A 107 -8.10 0.56 -9.34
CA ILE A 107 -8.57 0.53 -7.96
C ILE A 107 -10.06 0.21 -8.03
N ALA A 108 -10.46 -0.91 -7.46
CA ALA A 108 -11.85 -1.27 -7.28
C ALA A 108 -12.23 -1.25 -5.79
N PHE A 109 -13.43 -0.79 -5.50
CA PHE A 109 -14.05 -0.77 -4.19
C PHE A 109 -15.37 -1.50 -4.26
N SER A 110 -15.46 -2.59 -3.51
CA SER A 110 -16.66 -3.40 -3.31
C SER A 110 -17.12 -3.23 -1.88
N THR A 111 -18.41 -3.03 -1.67
CA THR A 111 -19.02 -2.99 -0.34
C THR A 111 -20.35 -3.73 -0.37
N GLU A 112 -20.64 -4.47 0.70
CA GLU A 112 -21.83 -5.31 0.76
C GLU A 112 -23.10 -4.46 0.58
N GLY A 113 -23.83 -4.70 -0.51
CA GLY A 113 -25.07 -3.99 -0.86
C GLY A 113 -24.92 -2.74 -1.73
N LYS A 114 -23.77 -2.49 -2.37
CA LYS A 114 -23.65 -1.47 -3.44
C LYS A 114 -22.86 -2.01 -4.63
N ASP A 115 -23.04 -1.39 -5.78
CA ASP A 115 -22.28 -1.69 -7.00
C ASP A 115 -20.78 -1.44 -6.84
N ASP A 116 -20.00 -2.36 -7.42
CA ASP A 116 -18.54 -2.26 -7.50
C ASP A 116 -18.14 -0.97 -8.19
N SER A 117 -17.36 -0.16 -7.49
CA SER A 117 -16.86 1.10 -8.01
C SER A 117 -15.42 0.92 -8.42
N LYS A 118 -15.06 1.33 -9.63
CA LYS A 118 -13.69 1.22 -10.14
C LYS A 118 -13.18 2.53 -10.69
N ILE A 119 -11.91 2.82 -10.45
CA ILE A 119 -11.19 3.95 -11.01
C ILE A 119 -9.86 3.43 -11.58
N LYS A 120 -9.46 3.99 -12.72
CA LYS A 120 -8.18 3.71 -13.35
C LYS A 120 -7.29 4.92 -13.19
N VAL A 121 -6.09 4.71 -12.65
CA VAL A 121 -5.04 5.71 -12.47
C VAL A 121 -4.00 5.47 -13.55
N GLU A 122 -3.77 6.46 -14.41
CA GLU A 122 -2.84 6.33 -15.54
C GLU A 122 -1.48 6.99 -15.30
N ASN A 123 -1.34 7.77 -14.22
CA ASN A 123 -0.09 8.40 -13.85
C ASN A 123 0.88 7.37 -13.22
N ALA A 124 1.99 7.10 -13.91
CA ALA A 124 2.99 6.12 -13.50
C ALA A 124 3.63 6.43 -12.13
N ASN A 125 3.90 7.72 -11.85
CA ASN A 125 4.54 8.15 -10.61
C ASN A 125 3.63 7.89 -9.41
N VAL A 126 2.35 8.29 -9.49
CA VAL A 126 1.34 8.03 -8.46
C VAL A 126 1.16 6.52 -8.25
N VAL A 127 1.07 5.75 -9.33
CA VAL A 127 0.94 4.28 -9.27
C VAL A 127 2.14 3.64 -8.56
N GLU A 128 3.35 4.07 -8.88
CA GLU A 128 4.57 3.59 -8.23
C GLU A 128 4.58 3.95 -6.74
N MET A 129 4.15 5.15 -6.37
CA MET A 129 4.10 5.56 -4.97
C MET A 129 3.03 4.82 -4.16
N ILE A 130 1.85 4.56 -4.73
CA ILE A 130 0.81 3.72 -4.09
C ILE A 130 1.35 2.29 -3.89
N LYS A 131 2.06 1.76 -4.89
CA LYS A 131 2.70 0.45 -4.78
C LYS A 131 3.76 0.43 -3.68
N LYS A 132 4.63 1.44 -3.62
CA LYS A 132 5.63 1.62 -2.56
C LYS A 132 5.00 1.90 -1.19
N TRP A 133 3.76 2.40 -1.11
CA TRP A 133 3.05 2.59 0.15
C TRP A 133 2.69 1.25 0.80
N TYR A 134 2.31 0.25 0.01
CA TYR A 134 2.05 -1.11 0.50
C TYR A 134 3.30 -2.00 0.55
N LEU A 135 4.12 -1.96 -0.49
CA LEU A 135 5.24 -2.88 -0.71
C LEU A 135 6.61 -2.26 -0.43
N GLY A 136 6.68 -1.01 0.05
CA GLY A 136 7.93 -0.29 0.28
C GLY A 136 8.69 -0.70 1.54
N GLY A 137 8.71 -1.99 1.87
CA GLY A 137 9.48 -2.56 2.97
C GLY A 137 9.25 -1.82 4.30
N THR A 138 10.28 -1.12 4.78
CA THR A 138 10.28 -0.41 6.08
C THR A 138 9.27 0.73 6.19
N ARG A 139 8.83 1.30 5.07
CA ARG A 139 7.78 2.34 5.03
C ARG A 139 6.43 1.79 4.56
N GLY A 140 6.27 0.46 4.52
CA GLY A 140 5.01 -0.19 4.19
C GLY A 140 3.98 0.06 5.29
N VAL A 141 2.73 0.34 4.91
CA VAL A 141 1.64 0.59 5.87
C VAL A 141 1.35 -0.60 6.79
N SER A 142 1.71 -1.82 6.38
CA SER A 142 1.49 -3.05 7.14
C SER A 142 2.79 -3.85 7.31
N PRO A 143 3.49 -3.71 8.46
CA PRO A 143 4.69 -4.48 8.77
C PRO A 143 4.45 -6.00 8.75
N THR A 144 3.28 -6.46 9.20
CA THR A 144 2.89 -7.87 9.16
C THR A 144 2.77 -8.41 7.75
N THR A 145 2.22 -7.61 6.82
CA THR A 145 2.14 -7.98 5.40
C THR A 145 3.52 -8.07 4.79
N ILE A 146 4.40 -7.12 5.07
CA ILE A 146 5.79 -7.11 4.61
C ILE A 146 6.54 -8.36 5.09
N THR A 147 6.44 -8.70 6.38
CA THR A 147 7.05 -9.91 6.94
C THR A 147 6.46 -11.18 6.32
N SER A 148 5.15 -11.23 6.13
CA SER A 148 4.48 -12.38 5.51
C SER A 148 4.94 -12.59 4.06
N ILE A 149 5.04 -11.51 3.27
CA ILE A 149 5.57 -11.54 1.91
C ILE A 149 7.03 -12.00 1.91
N ALA A 150 7.87 -11.46 2.79
CA ALA A 150 9.27 -11.85 2.89
C ALA A 150 9.44 -13.34 3.23
N ASN A 151 8.68 -13.84 4.19
CA ASN A 151 8.69 -15.25 4.59
C ASN A 151 8.20 -16.18 3.47
N THR A 152 7.08 -15.82 2.82
CA THR A 152 6.50 -16.62 1.73
C THR A 152 7.44 -16.66 0.54
N LEU A 153 7.99 -15.51 0.12
CA LEU A 153 8.94 -15.44 -0.98
C LEU A 153 10.22 -16.24 -0.66
N SER A 154 10.73 -16.14 0.57
CA SER A 154 11.88 -16.94 1.01
C SER A 154 11.59 -18.44 0.93
N ALA A 155 10.37 -18.88 1.27
CA ALA A 155 9.97 -20.27 1.20
C ALA A 155 9.84 -20.76 -0.26
N GLU A 156 9.20 -19.97 -1.13
CA GLU A 156 9.05 -20.29 -2.56
C GLU A 156 10.41 -20.40 -3.27
N LEU A 157 11.30 -19.42 -3.05
CA LEU A 157 12.67 -19.46 -3.60
C LEU A 157 13.48 -20.65 -3.06
N SER A 158 13.22 -21.08 -1.83
CA SER A 158 13.90 -22.25 -1.25
C SER A 158 13.35 -23.57 -1.80
N ASN A 159 12.09 -23.61 -2.25
CA ASN A 159 11.47 -24.79 -2.85
C ASN A 159 11.88 -24.99 -4.32
N GLU A 160 12.11 -23.92 -5.09
CA GLU A 160 12.63 -24.03 -6.48
C GLU A 160 14.11 -24.42 -6.57
N MET A 161 14.88 -24.30 -5.48
CA MET A 161 16.29 -24.68 -5.43
C MET A 161 16.54 -26.15 -5.05
N LYS A 162 15.49 -26.98 -4.99
CA LYS A 162 15.57 -28.44 -4.77
C LYS A 162 15.26 -29.20 -6.05
#